data_AF-A0A8G2G366-F1
#
_entry.id   AF-A0A8G2G366-F1
#
_cell.length_a   1.000
_cell.length_b   1.000
_cell.length_c   1.000
_cell.angle_alpha   90.00
_cell.angle_beta   90.00
_cell.angle_gamma   90.00
#
_symmetry.space_group_name_H-M   'P 1'
#
loop_
_entity.id
_entity.type
_entity.pdbx_description
1 polymer ?
#
loop_
_entity_poly.entity_id
_entity_poly.type
_entity_poly.pdbx_seq_one_letter_code
_entity_poly.pdbx_strand_id
1 'polypeptide(L)'
;MKTKILKVLVFPILALSILFCLSFKGNTILKTAKVKDFILCHKEATILASSSYTTLNKLTDDQLKKACSSPADGNYVTVKVSTYNLRDGNTRIYLLKKRGFGDFSIPYDEVDTGSVCDF
;
A
#
# COMPACT_ATOMS: atom_id res chain seq x y z
N MET A 1 58.94 17.51 -33.14
CA MET A 1 58.41 18.57 -32.24
C MET A 1 56.91 18.36 -32.07
N LYS A 2 56.41 18.66 -30.86
CA LYS A 2 55.02 18.58 -30.38
C LYS A 2 53.98 19.07 -31.41
N THR A 3 52.80 18.46 -31.49
CA THR A 3 51.54 19.05 -30.96
C THR A 3 50.45 17.95 -30.82
N LYS A 4 49.87 17.84 -29.62
CA LYS A 4 48.59 17.15 -29.32
C LYS A 4 47.45 18.13 -29.60
N ILE A 5 46.29 17.68 -30.06
CA ILE A 5 44.92 18.27 -29.96
C ILE A 5 44.02 17.30 -30.77
N LEU A 6 42.80 16.90 -30.44
CA LEU A 6 41.91 17.03 -29.29
C LEU A 6 40.71 16.11 -29.61
N LYS A 7 40.17 15.44 -28.58
CA LYS A 7 38.97 14.59 -28.62
C LYS A 7 37.77 15.31 -29.22
N VAL A 8 37.00 14.63 -30.07
CA VAL A 8 35.53 14.62 -29.99
C VAL A 8 35.04 13.23 -30.43
N LEU A 9 34.92 12.31 -29.47
CA LEU A 9 34.16 11.08 -29.67
C LEU A 9 32.68 11.47 -29.54
N VAL A 10 32.00 11.65 -30.66
CA VAL A 10 30.55 11.80 -30.71
C VAL A 10 29.97 10.41 -30.46
N PHE A 11 29.65 10.11 -29.21
CA PHE A 11 28.86 8.94 -28.86
C PHE A 11 27.42 9.18 -29.33
N PRO A 12 26.86 8.32 -30.19
CA PRO A 12 25.47 8.43 -30.58
C PRO A 12 24.61 7.81 -29.46
N ILE A 13 23.62 8.60 -29.02
CA ILE A 13 22.24 8.15 -28.80
C ILE A 13 22.09 6.85 -28.00
N LEU A 14 21.95 6.97 -26.69
CA LEU A 14 21.04 6.09 -25.95
C LEU A 14 20.57 6.78 -24.65
N ALA A 15 20.00 7.97 -24.80
CA ALA A 15 19.02 8.43 -23.83
C ALA A 15 17.79 7.55 -24.02
N LEU A 16 17.83 6.36 -23.42
CA LEU A 16 16.67 5.54 -23.14
C LEU A 16 15.85 6.35 -22.12
N SER A 17 15.14 7.34 -22.64
CA SER A 17 14.07 8.05 -21.95
C SER A 17 13.10 6.96 -21.56
N ILE A 18 13.26 6.47 -20.34
CA ILE A 18 12.26 5.70 -19.62
C ILE A 18 11.05 6.62 -19.64
N LEU A 19 10.19 6.38 -20.64
CA LEU A 19 8.85 6.88 -20.72
C LEU A 19 8.19 6.26 -19.51
N PHE A 20 8.26 7.03 -18.43
CA PHE A 20 7.62 6.80 -17.16
C PHE A 20 6.15 6.64 -17.51
N CYS A 21 5.73 5.38 -17.67
CA CYS A 21 4.33 5.00 -17.71
C CYS A 21 3.75 5.34 -16.35
N LEU A 22 3.45 6.63 -16.15
CA LEU A 22 2.39 7.08 -15.27
C LEU A 22 1.10 6.53 -15.87
N SER A 23 0.84 5.25 -15.57
CA SER A 23 -0.52 4.78 -15.46
C SER A 23 -1.15 5.56 -14.32
N PHE A 24 -1.65 6.77 -14.63
CA PHE A 24 -2.70 7.42 -13.86
C PHE A 24 -3.92 6.50 -13.97
N LYS A 25 -3.93 5.43 -13.17
CA LYS A 25 -5.17 4.75 -12.80
C LYS A 25 -6.08 5.85 -12.25
N GLY A 26 -7.31 5.87 -12.74
CA GLY A 26 -8.26 6.97 -12.60
C GLY A 26 -8.33 7.55 -11.19
N ASN A 27 -8.69 8.84 -11.17
CA ASN A 27 -8.88 9.67 -9.99
C ASN A 27 -10.02 9.13 -9.09
N THR A 28 -9.83 7.96 -8.49
CA THR A 28 -10.65 7.50 -7.37
C THR A 28 -10.18 8.29 -6.17
N ILE A 29 -10.98 9.24 -5.71
CA ILE A 29 -10.69 9.97 -4.48
C ILE A 29 -10.81 8.95 -3.34
N LEU A 30 -9.66 8.42 -2.91
CA LEU A 30 -9.60 7.50 -1.78
C LEU A 30 -10.06 8.23 -0.54
N LYS A 31 -11.08 7.69 0.11
CA LYS A 31 -11.50 8.18 1.43
C LYS A 31 -10.51 7.69 2.47
N THR A 32 -10.44 8.42 3.59
CA THR A 32 -9.56 8.05 4.71
C THR A 32 -10.39 7.88 5.97
N ALA A 33 -10.01 6.93 6.82
CA ALA A 33 -10.60 6.72 8.13
C ALA A 33 -9.52 6.30 9.13
N LYS A 34 -9.79 6.47 10.43
CA LYS A 34 -8.84 6.09 11.47
C LYS A 34 -8.80 4.58 11.61
N VAL A 35 -7.63 4.04 11.91
CA VAL A 35 -7.42 2.60 12.12
C VAL A 35 -8.40 2.01 13.12
N LYS A 36 -8.74 2.73 14.19
CA LYS A 36 -9.67 2.28 15.22
C LYS A 36 -11.10 2.08 14.71
N ASP A 37 -11.51 2.82 13.68
CA ASP A 37 -12.87 2.84 13.15
C ASP A 37 -13.17 1.58 12.31
N PHE A 38 -12.14 0.95 11.74
CA PHE A 38 -12.32 -0.29 10.98
C PHE A 38 -12.63 -1.48 11.87
N ILE A 39 -13.51 -2.36 11.43
CA ILE A 39 -13.87 -3.59 12.12
C ILE A 39 -13.23 -4.77 11.39
N LEU A 40 -12.50 -5.61 12.13
CA LEU A 40 -11.88 -6.81 11.57
C LEU A 40 -12.98 -7.87 11.34
N CYS A 41 -13.09 -8.39 10.11
CA CYS A 41 -13.98 -9.53 9.83
C CYS A 41 -13.35 -10.87 10.21
N HIS A 42 -12.02 -10.96 10.16
CA HIS A 42 -11.33 -12.21 10.48
C HIS A 42 -11.02 -12.32 11.97
N LYS A 43 -11.18 -13.54 12.51
CA LYS A 43 -10.69 -13.88 13.85
C LYS A 43 -9.16 -13.75 13.90
N GLU A 44 -8.64 -13.38 15.06
CA GLU A 44 -7.20 -13.21 15.28
C GLU A 44 -6.40 -14.45 14.86
N ALA A 45 -6.86 -15.66 15.18
CA ALA A 45 -6.20 -16.90 14.79
C ALA A 45 -5.99 -17.01 13.26
N THR A 46 -6.99 -16.62 12.47
CA THR A 46 -6.91 -16.59 11.00
C THR A 46 -5.89 -15.55 10.52
N ILE A 47 -5.88 -14.37 11.15
CA ILE A 47 -4.95 -13.30 10.83
C ILE A 47 -3.50 -13.73 11.14
N LEU A 48 -3.26 -14.29 12.32
CA LEU A 48 -1.95 -14.75 12.77
C LEU A 48 -1.40 -15.91 11.91
N ALA A 49 -2.27 -16.75 11.36
CA ALA A 49 -1.90 -17.82 10.44
C ALA A 49 -1.61 -17.35 9.00
N SER A 50 -1.98 -16.11 8.64
CA SER A 50 -1.78 -15.60 7.28
C SER A 50 -0.30 -15.39 6.94
N SER A 51 0.08 -15.66 5.68
CA SER A 51 1.43 -15.37 5.18
C SER A 51 1.76 -13.87 5.27
N SER A 52 0.76 -13.01 5.03
CA SER A 52 0.87 -11.56 5.16
C SER A 52 1.26 -11.13 6.58
N TYR A 53 0.82 -11.85 7.63
CA TYR A 53 1.18 -11.51 9.00
C TYR A 53 2.67 -11.67 9.23
N THR A 54 3.25 -12.79 8.79
CA THR A 54 4.68 -13.05 8.92
C THR A 54 5.53 -11.98 8.22
N THR A 55 5.12 -11.53 7.04
CA THR A 55 5.84 -10.49 6.28
C THR A 55 5.68 -9.11 6.90
N LEU A 56 4.44 -8.70 7.21
CA LEU A 56 4.15 -7.36 7.72
C LEU A 56 4.61 -7.17 9.17
N ASN A 57 4.60 -8.23 9.98
CA ASN A 57 5.03 -8.15 11.38
C ASN A 57 6.54 -7.88 11.52
N LYS A 58 7.34 -8.21 10.51
CA LYS A 58 8.78 -7.92 10.47
C LYS A 58 9.10 -6.46 10.14
N LEU A 59 8.13 -5.71 9.63
CA LEU A 59 8.31 -4.30 9.30
C LEU A 59 8.44 -3.45 10.56
N THR A 60 9.27 -2.41 10.49
CA THR A 60 9.28 -1.34 11.49
C THR A 60 7.96 -0.56 11.46
N ASP A 61 7.69 0.24 12.47
CA ASP A 61 6.43 0.99 12.56
C ASP A 61 6.24 1.96 11.40
N ASP A 62 7.30 2.65 10.96
CA ASP A 62 7.23 3.57 9.83
C ASP A 62 7.02 2.82 8.51
N GLN A 63 7.67 1.66 8.35
CA GLN A 63 7.47 0.81 7.18
C GLN A 63 6.05 0.26 7.13
N LEU A 64 5.49 -0.17 8.27
CA LEU A 64 4.12 -0.65 8.37
C LEU A 64 3.12 0.46 8.05
N LYS A 65 3.28 1.65 8.65
CA LYS A 65 2.44 2.82 8.37
C LYS A 65 2.47 3.16 6.88
N LYS A 66 3.66 3.22 6.28
CA LYS A 66 3.82 3.49 4.85
C LYS A 66 3.19 2.40 3.98
N ALA A 67 3.36 1.13 4.31
CA ALA A 67 2.74 0.03 3.59
C ALA A 67 1.20 0.05 3.65
N CYS A 68 0.63 0.67 4.69
CA CYS A 68 -0.82 0.81 4.84
C CYS A 68 -1.37 2.12 4.24
N SER A 69 -0.62 3.23 4.30
CA SER A 69 -1.05 4.52 3.76
C SER A 69 -0.73 4.70 2.28
N SER A 70 0.30 4.04 1.77
CA SER A 70 0.73 4.11 0.38
C SER A 70 1.32 2.76 -0.05
N PRO A 71 0.45 1.73 -0.24
CA PRO A 71 0.88 0.43 -0.74
C PRO A 71 1.45 0.57 -2.15
N ALA A 72 2.62 -0.04 -2.40
CA ALA A 72 3.36 0.12 -3.66
C ALA A 72 2.62 -0.44 -4.90
N ASP A 73 1.77 -1.43 -4.67
CA ASP A 73 0.92 -2.09 -5.68
C ASP A 73 -0.45 -1.42 -5.84
N GLY A 74 -0.74 -0.37 -5.06
CA GLY A 74 -2.05 0.27 -5.01
C GLY A 74 -3.14 -0.59 -4.37
N ASN A 75 -2.79 -1.69 -3.69
CA ASN A 75 -3.75 -2.55 -3.00
C ASN A 75 -4.10 -1.92 -1.65
N TYR A 76 -5.03 -0.98 -1.63
CA TYR A 76 -5.55 -0.37 -0.40
C TYR A 76 -6.41 -1.37 0.38
N VAL A 77 -6.75 -1.02 1.62
CA VAL A 77 -7.70 -1.84 2.38
C VAL A 77 -9.10 -1.63 1.81
N THR A 78 -9.92 -2.69 1.78
CA THR A 78 -11.26 -2.62 1.20
C THR A 78 -12.30 -2.77 2.28
N VAL A 79 -13.28 -1.86 2.31
CA VAL A 79 -14.20 -1.68 3.43
C VAL A 79 -15.64 -1.64 2.95
N LYS A 80 -16.52 -2.33 3.69
CA LYS A 80 -17.96 -2.14 3.59
C LYS A 80 -18.36 -0.86 4.32
N VAL A 81 -18.58 0.22 3.58
CA VAL A 81 -18.82 1.56 4.12
C VAL A 81 -19.97 1.64 5.14
N SER A 82 -21.02 0.84 4.99
CA SER A 82 -22.15 0.84 5.92
C SER A 82 -21.84 0.27 7.30
N THR A 83 -20.76 -0.51 7.43
CA THR A 83 -20.41 -1.21 8.67
C THR A 83 -18.97 -1.01 9.11
N TYR A 84 -18.14 -0.38 8.27
CA TYR A 84 -16.69 -0.31 8.43
C TYR A 84 -15.98 -1.67 8.58
N ASN A 85 -16.66 -2.77 8.19
CA ASN A 85 -16.10 -4.10 8.14
C ASN A 85 -15.08 -4.22 7.01
N LEU A 86 -13.90 -4.75 7.33
CA LEU A 86 -12.83 -5.00 6.36
C LEU A 86 -13.10 -6.26 5.56
N ARG A 87 -13.24 -6.09 4.24
CA ARG A 87 -13.22 -7.19 3.29
C ARG A 87 -11.80 -7.68 3.05
N ASP A 88 -10.88 -6.74 2.88
CA ASP A 88 -9.45 -7.02 2.70
C ASP A 88 -8.61 -6.03 3.52
N GLY A 89 -7.37 -6.40 3.81
CA GLY A 89 -6.45 -5.62 4.62
C GLY A 89 -6.54 -5.89 6.12
N ASN A 90 -7.31 -6.91 6.55
CA ASN A 90 -7.49 -7.29 7.95
C ASN A 90 -6.16 -7.42 8.72
N THR A 91 -5.16 -8.06 8.13
CA THR A 91 -3.83 -8.21 8.75
C THR A 91 -3.11 -6.88 8.99
N ARG A 92 -3.22 -5.94 8.03
CA ARG A 92 -2.61 -4.60 8.13
C ARG A 92 -3.24 -3.81 9.26
N ILE A 93 -4.57 -3.78 9.31
CA ILE A 93 -5.32 -3.08 10.36
C ILE A 93 -5.07 -3.71 11.72
N TYR A 94 -5.09 -5.04 11.81
CA TYR A 94 -4.79 -5.75 13.05
C TYR A 94 -3.42 -5.36 13.60
N LEU A 95 -2.37 -5.34 12.77
CA LEU A 95 -1.03 -4.94 13.20
C LEU A 95 -0.97 -3.48 13.65
N LEU A 96 -1.61 -2.57 12.94
CA LEU A 96 -1.67 -1.15 13.34
C LEU A 96 -2.41 -0.97 14.68
N LYS A 97 -3.53 -1.68 14.89
CA LYS A 97 -4.25 -1.68 16.17
C LYS A 97 -3.40 -2.26 17.29
N LYS A 98 -2.78 -3.42 17.07
CA LYS A 98 -1.92 -4.10 18.04
C LYS A 98 -0.74 -3.25 18.50
N ARG A 99 -0.19 -2.43 17.60
CA ARG A 99 0.93 -1.50 17.89
C ARG A 99 0.48 -0.13 18.41
N GLY A 100 -0.82 0.07 18.66
CA GLY A 100 -1.35 1.30 19.26
C GLY A 100 -1.57 2.46 18.29
N PHE A 101 -1.57 2.23 16.98
CA PHE A 101 -1.77 3.27 15.97
C PHE A 101 -3.25 3.52 15.63
N GLY A 102 -4.14 3.44 16.61
CA GLY A 102 -5.59 3.55 16.42
C GLY A 102 -6.04 4.88 15.80
N ASP A 103 -5.35 5.98 16.08
CA ASP A 103 -5.67 7.31 15.53
C ASP A 103 -4.98 7.62 14.19
N PHE A 104 -4.15 6.71 13.68
CA PHE A 104 -3.56 6.85 12.35
C PHE A 104 -4.64 6.71 11.28
N SER A 105 -4.68 7.65 10.33
CA SER A 105 -5.62 7.59 9.20
C SER A 105 -4.99 6.87 8.03
N ILE A 106 -5.76 5.97 7.41
CA ILE A 106 -5.35 5.28 6.19
C ILE A 106 -6.41 5.45 5.09
N PRO A 107 -5.99 5.48 3.82
CA PRO A 107 -6.88 5.42 2.68
C PRO A 107 -7.47 4.01 2.52
N TYR A 108 -8.72 3.95 2.03
CA TYR A 108 -9.42 2.70 1.76
C TYR A 108 -10.27 2.78 0.49
N ASP A 109 -10.49 1.60 -0.10
CA ASP A 109 -11.45 1.38 -1.19
C ASP A 109 -12.81 0.96 -0.63
N GLU A 110 -13.87 1.41 -1.28
CA GLU A 110 -15.25 1.14 -0.89
C GLU A 110 -15.83 -0.03 -1.69
N VAL A 111 -16.62 -0.88 -1.02
CA VAL A 111 -17.45 -1.89 -1.68
C VAL A 111 -18.90 -1.75 -1.24
N ASP A 112 -19.80 -1.56 -2.21
CA ASP A 112 -21.22 -1.28 -1.97
C ASP A 112 -22.07 -2.54 -1.75
N THR A 113 -21.70 -3.69 -2.32
CA THR A 113 -22.58 -4.87 -2.32
C THR A 113 -21.81 -6.18 -2.13
N GLY A 114 -22.24 -6.93 -1.11
CA GLY A 114 -21.67 -8.21 -0.71
C GLY A 114 -21.74 -8.40 0.81
N SER A 115 -21.95 -9.65 1.25
CA SER A 115 -21.54 -10.01 2.60
C SER A 115 -20.03 -9.88 2.68
N VAL A 116 -19.55 -9.25 3.75
CA VAL A 116 -18.12 -8.93 3.90
C VAL A 116 -17.44 -9.83 4.93
N CYS A 117 -18.24 -10.60 5.66
CA CYS A 117 -17.76 -11.63 6.57
C CYS A 117 -18.58 -12.93 6.38
N ASP A 118 -18.53 -13.55 5.20
CA ASP A 118 -18.97 -14.94 5.04
C ASP A 118 -17.77 -15.86 5.32
N PHE A 119 -17.59 -16.24 6.59
CA PHE A 119 -16.59 -17.23 7.02
C PHE A 119 -17.24 -18.30 7.89
#